data_AF-A0A9D4FFS0-F1
#
_entry.id   AF-A0A9D4FFS0-F1
#
_cell.length_a   1.000
_cell.length_b   1.000
_cell.length_c   1.000
_cell.angle_alpha   90.00
_cell.angle_beta   90.00
_cell.angle_gamma   90.00
#
_symmetry.space_group_name_H-M   'P 1'
#
loop_
_entity.id
_entity.type
_entity.pdbx_description
1 polymer ?
#
loop_
_entity_poly.entity_id
_entity_poly.type
_entity_poly.pdbx_seq_one_letter_code
_entity_poly.pdbx_strand_id
1 'polypeptide(L)'
;MTWDLVFEVDFPNINLIIDLVQSLPPTSVSCETSFSQMKLTKTARRLNFKDTTLNRIMQAKLLSPDVGGFDPNPAIDYWLVNTYANNLF
;
A
#
# COMPACT_ATOMS: atom_id res chain seq x y z
N MET A 1 -28.07 7.50 20.57
CA MET A 1 -28.38 7.34 19.14
C MET A 1 -27.30 6.44 18.57
N THR A 2 -27.57 5.14 18.48
CA THR A 2 -26.61 4.17 17.96
C THR A 2 -26.70 4.14 16.43
N TRP A 3 -25.58 3.91 15.77
CA TRP A 3 -25.48 3.88 14.30
C TRP A 3 -26.26 2.71 13.67
N ASP A 4 -26.75 1.77 14.48
CA ASP A 4 -27.45 0.56 14.07
C ASP A 4 -28.68 0.84 13.20
N LEU A 5 -29.43 1.93 13.46
CA LEU A 5 -30.60 2.33 12.68
C LEU A 5 -30.27 2.86 11.27
N VAL A 6 -29.04 3.35 11.07
CA VAL A 6 -28.59 3.86 9.75
C VAL A 6 -28.22 2.70 8.82
N PHE A 7 -27.75 1.58 9.38
CA PHE A 7 -27.37 0.38 8.62
C PHE A 7 -28.54 -0.57 8.33
N GLU A 8 -29.68 -0.42 9.01
CA GLU A 8 -30.91 -1.20 8.72
C GLU A 8 -31.63 -0.76 7.44
N VAL A 9 -31.39 0.46 6.96
CA VAL A 9 -31.98 1.00 5.73
C VAL A 9 -30.86 1.26 4.72
N ASP A 10 -30.99 0.69 3.52
CA ASP A 10 -29.93 0.79 2.50
C ASP A 10 -29.90 2.18 1.86
N PHE A 11 -28.90 2.97 2.26
CA PHE A 11 -28.59 4.28 1.68
C PHE A 11 -27.22 4.22 1.00
N PRO A 12 -27.13 3.80 -0.27
CA PRO A 12 -25.85 3.53 -0.93
C PRO A 12 -24.91 4.75 -0.97
N ASN A 13 -25.46 5.96 -1.15
CA ASN A 13 -24.67 7.19 -1.16
C ASN A 13 -24.16 7.58 0.23
N ILE A 14 -24.93 7.31 1.29
CA ILE A 14 -24.52 7.61 2.67
C ILE A 14 -23.44 6.62 3.10
N ASN A 15 -23.61 5.33 2.76
CA ASN A 15 -22.61 4.29 3.00
C ASN A 15 -21.29 4.63 2.31
N LEU A 16 -21.32 5.06 1.04
CA LEU A 16 -20.12 5.49 0.33
C LEU A 16 -19.39 6.65 1.03
N ILE A 17 -20.12 7.66 1.53
CA ILE A 17 -19.51 8.77 2.25
C ILE A 17 -18.87 8.29 3.56
N ILE A 18 -19.54 7.40 4.28
CA ILE A 18 -19.01 6.80 5.52
C ILE A 18 -17.72 6.04 5.21
N ASP A 19 -17.72 5.19 4.18
CA ASP A 19 -16.54 4.43 3.76
C ASP A 19 -15.38 5.35 3.36
N LEU A 20 -15.67 6.43 2.63
CA LEU A 20 -14.67 7.43 2.26
C LEU A 20 -14.09 8.13 3.48
N VAL A 21 -14.93 8.58 4.42
CA VAL A 21 -14.48 9.23 5.66
C VAL A 21 -13.65 8.27 6.51
N GLN A 22 -14.03 7.00 6.59
CA GLN A 22 -13.27 5.98 7.31
C GLN A 22 -11.94 5.63 6.62
N SER A 23 -11.85 5.76 5.30
CA SER A 23 -10.62 5.54 4.56
C SER A 23 -9.57 6.64 4.77
N LEU A 24 -9.99 7.82 5.24
CA LEU A 24 -9.08 8.91 5.54
C LEU A 24 -8.37 8.64 6.88
N PRO A 25 -7.03 8.73 6.92
CA PRO A 25 -6.32 8.59 8.18
C PRO A 25 -6.72 9.73 9.12
N PRO A 26 -7.00 9.44 10.41
CA PRO A 26 -7.46 10.46 11.36
C PRO A 26 -6.36 11.48 11.73
N THR A 27 -5.10 11.21 11.36
CA THR A 27 -3.94 12.07 11.67
C THR A 27 -2.92 12.08 10.52
N SER A 28 -2.07 13.10 10.49
CA SER A 28 -0.93 13.21 9.55
C SER A 28 0.29 12.37 9.94
N VAL A 29 0.28 11.72 11.11
CA VAL A 29 1.46 11.03 11.68
C VAL A 29 2.02 9.97 10.72
N SER A 30 1.16 9.20 10.06
CA SER A 30 1.56 8.20 9.08
C SER A 30 2.28 8.83 7.87
N CYS A 31 1.82 10.00 7.43
CA CYS A 31 2.46 10.75 6.34
C CYS A 31 3.83 11.28 6.78
N GLU A 32 3.92 11.89 7.96
CA GLU A 32 5.19 12.42 8.52
C GLU A 32 6.25 11.32 8.70
N THR A 33 5.82 10.16 9.17
CA THR A 33 6.67 8.97 9.29
C THR A 33 7.16 8.51 7.92
N SER A 34 6.27 8.46 6.91
CA SER A 34 6.61 8.10 5.54
C SER A 34 7.61 9.08 4.91
N PHE A 35 7.43 10.38 5.12
CA PHE A 35 8.39 11.40 4.65
C PHE A 35 9.73 11.32 5.36
N SER A 36 9.74 11.03 6.66
CA SER A 36 10.96 10.77 7.42
C SER A 36 11.73 9.58 6.84
N GLN A 37 11.02 8.49 6.49
CA GLN A 37 11.62 7.32 5.84
C GLN A 37 12.14 7.62 4.43
N MET A 38 11.43 8.46 3.68
CA MET A 38 11.87 8.92 2.35
C MET A 38 13.16 9.72 2.45
N LYS A 39 13.26 10.62 3.43
CA LYS A 39 14.49 11.37 3.72
C LYS A 39 15.64 10.44 4.06
N LEU A 40 15.44 9.48 4.95
CA LEU A 40 16.46 8.48 5.30
C LEU A 40 16.93 7.69 4.07
N THR A 41 16.00 7.29 3.20
CA THR A 41 16.32 6.53 1.97
C THR A 41 17.16 7.35 0.99
N LYS A 42 16.83 8.64 0.81
CA LYS A 42 17.63 9.59 0.01
C LYS A 42 19.03 9.79 0.61
N THR A 43 19.10 10.06 1.92
CA THR A 43 20.36 10.38 2.61
C THR A 43 21.28 9.18 2.75
N ALA A 44 20.76 8.00 3.10
CA ALA A 44 21.55 6.79 3.35
C ALA A 44 22.34 6.36 2.12
N ARG A 45 21.76 6.49 0.93
CA ARG A 45 22.47 6.16 -0.31
C ARG A 45 23.25 7.34 -0.89
N ARG A 46 23.11 8.56 -0.34
CA ARG A 46 23.61 9.83 -0.93
C ARG A 46 23.24 9.97 -2.41
N LEU A 47 22.14 9.34 -2.82
CA LEU A 47 21.72 9.28 -4.21
C LEU A 47 20.70 10.37 -4.49
N ASN A 48 20.84 10.99 -5.66
CA ASN A 48 19.82 11.87 -6.20
C ASN A 48 18.88 11.01 -7.08
N PHE A 49 17.90 10.38 -6.43
CA PHE A 49 16.89 9.60 -7.14
C PHE A 49 15.92 10.52 -7.86
N LYS A 50 15.50 10.11 -9.07
CA LYS A 50 14.29 10.66 -9.69
C LYS A 50 13.09 10.37 -8.78
N ASP A 51 12.13 11.28 -8.74
CA ASP A 51 10.95 11.15 -7.87
C ASP A 51 10.17 9.87 -8.15
N THR A 52 10.09 9.45 -9.42
CA THR A 52 9.46 8.18 -9.82
C THR A 52 10.13 6.97 -9.19
N THR A 53 11.47 6.92 -9.20
CA THR A 53 12.24 5.84 -8.59
C THR A 53 12.07 5.84 -7.08
N LEU A 54 12.14 7.01 -6.46
CA LEU A 54 11.98 7.15 -5.01
C LEU A 54 10.58 6.70 -4.56
N ASN A 55 9.53 7.09 -5.26
CA ASN A 55 8.17 6.68 -4.94
C ASN A 55 7.98 5.17 -5.04
N ARG A 56 8.60 4.50 -6.03
CA ARG A 56 8.55 3.04 -6.14
C ARG A 56 9.25 2.35 -4.98
N ILE A 57 10.41 2.87 -4.57
CA ILE A 57 11.14 2.35 -3.39
C ILE A 57 10.30 2.55 -2.12
N MET A 58 9.67 3.72 -1.97
CA MET A 58 8.80 4.02 -0.83
C MET A 58 7.56 3.13 -0.82
N GLN A 59 6.93 2.88 -1.96
CA GLN A 59 5.80 1.93 -2.06
C GLN A 59 6.22 0.54 -1.62
N ALA A 60 7.36 0.03 -2.13
CA ALA A 60 7.87 -1.25 -1.69
C ALA A 60 8.08 -1.24 -0.16
N LYS A 61 8.78 -0.24 0.38
CA LYS A 61 9.09 -0.18 1.81
C LYS A 61 7.87 -0.05 2.73
N LEU A 62 6.84 0.68 2.32
CA LEU A 62 5.67 0.97 3.16
C LEU A 62 4.55 -0.07 3.02
N LEU A 63 4.46 -0.72 1.86
CA LEU A 63 3.36 -1.65 1.54
C LEU A 63 3.82 -3.12 1.55
N SER A 64 5.11 -3.40 1.40
CA SER A 64 5.61 -4.77 1.54
C SER A 64 5.71 -5.17 3.01
N PRO A 65 5.59 -6.47 3.32
CA PRO A 65 6.00 -6.97 4.63
C PRO A 65 7.49 -6.66 4.88
N ASP A 66 7.87 -6.70 6.16
CA ASP A 66 9.28 -6.66 6.54
C ASP A 66 10.03 -7.85 5.93
N VAL A 67 11.35 -7.70 5.78
CA VAL A 67 12.22 -8.74 5.19
C VAL A 67 12.05 -10.08 5.92
N GLY A 68 11.90 -10.08 7.24
CA GLY A 68 11.71 -11.31 8.01
C GLY A 68 10.34 -11.97 7.84
N GLY A 69 9.32 -11.20 7.40
CA GLY A 69 7.95 -11.67 7.17
C GLY A 69 7.59 -11.81 5.69
N PHE A 70 8.56 -11.64 4.79
CA PHE A 70 8.32 -11.76 3.36
C PHE A 70 8.20 -13.23 2.95
N ASP A 71 7.03 -13.63 2.49
CA ASP A 71 6.80 -14.94 1.86
C ASP A 71 7.16 -14.87 0.37
N PRO A 72 8.20 -15.59 -0.10
CA PRO A 72 8.59 -15.58 -1.50
C PRO A 72 7.69 -16.47 -2.38
N ASN A 73 6.92 -17.40 -1.81
CA ASN A 73 6.20 -18.42 -2.59
C ASN A 73 5.23 -17.83 -3.62
N PRO A 74 4.40 -16.81 -3.30
CA PRO A 74 3.51 -16.21 -4.30
C PRO A 74 4.24 -15.61 -5.50
N ALA A 75 5.43 -15.04 -5.29
CA ALA A 75 6.23 -14.48 -6.37
C ALA A 75 6.87 -15.57 -7.23
N ILE A 76 7.34 -16.65 -6.60
CA ILE A 76 7.87 -17.85 -7.28
C ILE A 76 6.77 -18.47 -8.15
N ASP A 77 5.59 -18.71 -7.58
CA ASP A 77 4.46 -19.28 -8.30
C ASP A 77 4.06 -18.40 -9.48
N TYR A 78 3.98 -17.08 -9.29
CA TYR A 78 3.69 -16.15 -10.38
C TYR A 78 4.75 -16.24 -11.50
N TRP A 79 6.04 -16.27 -11.16
CA TRP A 79 7.13 -16.37 -12.15
C TRP A 79 7.11 -17.68 -12.89
N LEU A 80 6.91 -18.80 -12.18
CA LEU A 80 6.83 -20.14 -12.74
C LEU A 80 5.61 -20.28 -13.65
N VAL A 81 4.42 -19.88 -13.20
CA VAL A 81 3.20 -19.93 -14.02
C VAL A 81 3.35 -19.10 -15.30
N ASN A 82 3.92 -17.88 -15.20
CA ASN A 82 4.15 -17.06 -16.39
C ASN A 82 5.23 -17.64 -17.31
N THR A 83 6.28 -18.28 -16.78
CA THR A 83 7.30 -18.93 -17.64
C THR A 83 6.75 -20.15 -18.35
N TYR A 84 5.95 -20.99 -17.69
CA TYR A 84 5.33 -22.14 -18.34
C TYR A 84 4.22 -21.75 -19.33
N ALA A 85 3.45 -20.69 -19.04
CA ALA A 85 2.43 -20.16 -19.95
C ALA A 85 3.04 -19.55 -21.23
N ASN A 86 4.21 -18.89 -21.12
CA ASN A 86 4.91 -18.31 -22.26
C ASN A 86 5.81 -19.31 -23.02
N ASN A 87 5.99 -20.54 -22.53
CA ASN A 87 6.74 -21.61 -23.20
C ASN A 87 5.83 -22.60 -23.96
N LEU A 88 4.53 -22.30 -24.08
CA LEU A 88 3.55 -23.09 -24.84
C LEU A 88 3.20 -22.49 -26.21
N PHE A 89 3.99 -21.53 -26.71
CA PHE A 89 3.96 -21.05 -28.10
C PHE A 89 5.38 -20.82 -28.63
#